data_AF-A0A3P7ML18-F1
#
_entry.id   AF-A0A3P7ML18-F1
#
_cell.length_a   1.000
_cell.length_b   1.000
_cell.length_c   1.000
_cell.angle_alpha   90.00
_cell.angle_beta   90.00
_cell.angle_gamma   90.00
#
_symmetry.space_group_name_H-M   'P 1'
#
loop_
_entity.id
_entity.type
_entity.pdbx_description
1 polymer ?
#
loop_
_entity_poly.entity_id
_entity_poly.type
_entity_poly.pdbx_seq_one_letter_code
_entity_poly.pdbx_strand_id
1 'polypeptide(L)'
;MEAKMKAKDEGNDLDDATFINGLTGCSPSNWMASSITPASQLAHLCHHMEAIDQKKKFFVDKWERKDGHGGGISCVLQDGAVFEKAGVNISVISSELTEAALHQMRERLHSLKTDKRLKFDVVGISSVNHPVRTLIKRYSYDRRG
;
A
#
# COMPACT_ATOMS: atom_id res chain seq x y z
N MET A 1 16.05 2.93 -17.98
CA MET A 1 16.78 1.96 -17.13
C MET A 1 15.74 1.05 -16.50
N GLU A 2 15.48 -0.09 -17.14
CA GLU A 2 14.56 -1.11 -16.65
C GLU A 2 15.14 -1.77 -15.40
N ALA A 3 14.43 -1.67 -14.28
CA ALA A 3 14.73 -2.47 -13.11
C ALA A 3 14.37 -3.92 -13.43
N LYS A 4 15.38 -4.77 -13.62
CA LYS A 4 15.21 -6.23 -13.76
C LYS A 4 14.63 -6.80 -12.47
N MET A 5 13.35 -7.17 -12.49
CA MET A 5 12.69 -7.97 -11.45
C MET A 5 13.28 -9.39 -11.47
N LYS A 6 14.14 -9.70 -10.49
CA LYS A 6 14.42 -11.09 -10.10
C LYS A 6 13.32 -11.50 -9.12
N ALA A 7 12.39 -12.33 -9.58
CA ALA A 7 11.46 -13.02 -8.70
C ALA A 7 12.27 -13.97 -7.80
N LYS A 8 12.36 -13.63 -6.52
CA LYS A 8 12.93 -14.49 -5.48
C LYS A 8 11.75 -14.98 -4.65
N ASP A 9 11.45 -16.27 -4.72
CA ASP A 9 10.46 -16.97 -3.89
C ASP A 9 10.95 -16.98 -2.43
N GLU A 10 10.77 -15.87 -1.71
CA GLU A 10 11.07 -15.76 -0.28
C GLU A 10 9.86 -15.14 0.45
N GLY A 11 9.04 -16.00 1.06
CA GLY A 11 8.09 -15.66 2.13
C GLY A 11 6.94 -14.72 1.73
N ASN A 12 5.78 -15.30 1.40
CA ASN A 12 4.54 -14.56 1.11
C ASN A 12 3.86 -14.03 2.39
N ASP A 13 4.62 -13.36 3.26
CA ASP A 13 4.13 -12.82 4.53
C ASP A 13 3.64 -11.38 4.31
N LEU A 14 2.38 -11.30 3.88
CA LEU A 14 1.61 -10.06 3.74
C LEU A 14 1.47 -9.29 5.07
N ASP A 15 1.60 -9.99 6.21
CA ASP A 15 1.45 -9.49 7.57
C ASP A 15 2.76 -8.99 8.20
N ASP A 16 3.82 -8.81 7.42
CA ASP A 16 5.12 -8.37 7.95
C ASP A 16 5.10 -6.88 8.33
N ALA A 17 4.39 -6.58 9.42
CA ALA A 17 4.39 -5.28 10.05
C ALA A 17 5.81 -4.85 10.41
N THR A 18 6.68 -5.79 10.79
CA THR A 18 8.08 -5.53 11.14
C THR A 18 8.82 -4.84 10.01
N PHE A 19 8.61 -5.26 8.76
CA PHE A 19 9.19 -4.61 7.59
C PHE A 19 8.71 -3.17 7.45
N ILE A 20 7.39 -2.94 7.44
CA ILE A 20 6.81 -1.59 7.31
C ILE A 20 7.28 -0.66 8.43
N ASN A 21 7.43 -1.18 9.64
CA ASN A 21 7.89 -0.42 10.79
C ASN A 21 9.37 -0.07 10.68
N GLY A 22 10.16 -0.96 10.08
CA GLY A 22 11.58 -0.73 9.82
C GLY A 22 11.81 0.40 8.80
N LEU A 23 10.85 0.66 7.92
CA LEU A 23 10.92 1.76 6.94
C LEU A 23 10.71 3.14 7.58
N THR A 24 10.03 3.21 8.72
CA THR A 24 9.85 4.47 9.45
C THR A 24 10.92 4.60 10.52
N GLY A 25 11.78 5.60 10.43
CA GLY A 25 12.74 5.94 11.49
C GLY A 25 12.10 6.47 12.79
N CYS A 26 10.78 6.45 12.89
CA CYS A 26 10.01 6.90 14.06
C CYS A 26 9.77 5.74 15.03
N SER A 27 9.94 6.02 16.33
CA SER A 27 9.59 5.09 17.41
C SER A 27 8.18 4.51 17.16
N PRO A 28 8.00 3.19 17.21
CA PRO A 28 6.77 2.53 16.77
C PRO A 28 5.54 2.92 17.63
N SER A 29 5.73 3.71 18.69
CA SER A 29 4.74 4.17 19.65
C SER A 29 3.59 5.03 19.10
N ASN A 30 3.72 5.71 17.95
CA ASN A 30 2.63 6.58 17.45
C ASN A 30 1.56 5.86 16.62
N TRP A 31 1.89 4.75 15.95
CA TRP A 31 0.94 3.99 15.13
C TRP A 31 0.61 2.62 15.74
N MET A 32 1.48 2.02 16.58
CA MET A 32 1.16 0.78 17.33
C MET A 32 0.00 0.95 18.32
N ALA A 33 -0.32 2.17 18.73
CA ALA A 33 -1.48 2.45 19.57
C ALA A 33 -2.82 2.33 18.82
N SER A 34 -2.78 2.26 17.48
CA SER A 34 -3.93 2.00 16.63
C SER A 34 -4.07 0.50 16.37
N SER A 35 -5.25 -0.06 16.60
CA SER A 35 -5.58 -1.45 16.26
C SER A 35 -5.53 -1.74 14.75
N ILE A 36 -5.30 -0.73 13.91
CA ILE A 36 -5.28 -0.82 12.46
C ILE A 36 -3.89 -0.39 11.99
N THR A 37 -3.02 -1.37 11.72
CA THR A 37 -1.70 -1.12 11.17
C THR A 37 -1.78 -1.09 9.63
N PRO A 38 -0.95 -0.29 8.95
CA PRO A 38 -1.01 -0.21 7.49
C PRO A 38 -0.70 -1.56 6.81
N ALA A 39 0.21 -2.35 7.39
CA ALA A 39 0.51 -3.71 6.94
C ALA A 39 -0.72 -4.64 7.07
N SER A 40 -1.44 -4.57 8.19
CA SER A 40 -2.66 -5.35 8.40
C SER A 40 -3.75 -4.99 7.39
N GLN A 41 -3.90 -3.71 7.02
CA GLN A 41 -4.86 -3.29 6.00
C GLN A 41 -4.53 -3.86 4.61
N LEU A 42 -3.24 -3.87 4.24
CA LEU A 42 -2.79 -4.49 2.99
C LEU A 42 -3.12 -5.98 2.98
N ALA A 43 -2.73 -6.71 4.04
CA ALA A 43 -2.98 -8.14 4.15
C ALA A 43 -4.47 -8.48 4.11
N HIS A 44 -5.29 -7.69 4.82
CA HIS A 44 -6.73 -7.86 4.83
C HIS A 44 -7.34 -7.70 3.43
N LEU A 45 -6.91 -6.68 2.68
CA LEU A 45 -7.39 -6.45 1.31
C LEU A 45 -6.93 -7.55 0.35
N CYS A 46 -5.66 -7.94 0.40
CA CYS A 46 -5.12 -9.02 -0.42
C CYS A 46 -5.87 -10.34 -0.15
N HIS A 47 -6.07 -10.70 1.12
CA HIS A 47 -6.77 -11.94 1.48
C HIS A 47 -8.22 -11.98 0.97
N HIS A 48 -8.94 -10.87 1.10
CA HIS A 48 -10.30 -10.77 0.56
C HIS A 48 -10.33 -10.93 -0.97
N MET A 49 -9.37 -10.33 -1.67
CA MET A 49 -9.28 -10.43 -3.12
C MET A 49 -8.88 -11.84 -3.58
N GLU A 50 -8.01 -12.54 -2.86
CA GLU A 50 -7.69 -13.95 -3.10
C GLU A 50 -8.90 -14.86 -2.89
N ALA A 51 -9.69 -14.60 -1.84
CA ALA A 51 -10.93 -15.35 -1.57
C ALA A 51 -11.99 -15.17 -2.68
N ILE A 52 -11.99 -14.00 -3.35
CA ILE A 52 -12.84 -13.74 -4.51
C ILE A 52 -12.28 -14.43 -5.77
N ASP A 53 -10.97 -14.39 -5.99
CA ASP A 53 -10.34 -14.96 -7.20
C ASP A 53 -10.28 -16.49 -7.18
N GLN A 54 -10.06 -17.11 -6.02
CA GLN A 54 -10.00 -18.56 -5.77
C GLN A 54 -8.99 -19.36 -6.60
N LYS A 55 -8.22 -18.71 -7.49
CA LYS A 55 -7.30 -19.36 -8.43
C LYS A 55 -5.85 -18.93 -8.21
N LYS A 56 -5.61 -17.64 -7.99
CA LYS A 56 -4.25 -17.09 -7.80
C LYS A 56 -4.11 -16.39 -6.46
N LYS A 57 -2.88 -16.40 -5.95
CA LYS A 57 -2.45 -15.62 -4.79
C LYS A 57 -1.68 -14.38 -5.27
N PHE A 58 -1.62 -13.35 -4.42
CA PHE A 58 -0.78 -12.19 -4.68
C PHE A 58 0.70 -12.58 -4.60
N PHE A 59 1.47 -12.04 -5.54
CA PHE A 59 2.92 -11.96 -5.45
C PHE A 59 3.28 -10.69 -4.66
N VAL A 60 4.07 -10.85 -3.60
CA VAL A 60 4.46 -9.77 -2.71
C VAL A 60 5.89 -9.36 -3.01
N ASP A 61 6.08 -8.09 -3.34
CA ASP A 61 7.39 -7.48 -3.57
C ASP A 61 7.65 -6.39 -2.53
N LYS A 62 8.61 -6.64 -1.64
CA LYS A 62 9.06 -5.70 -0.62
C LYS A 62 10.24 -4.93 -1.17
N TRP A 63 10.16 -3.60 -1.14
CA TRP A 63 11.22 -2.75 -1.67
C TRP A 63 11.49 -1.55 -0.77
N GLU A 64 12.74 -1.12 -0.80
CA GLU A 64 13.22 0.03 -0.04
C GLU A 64 13.94 0.99 -0.98
N ARG A 65 13.84 2.28 -0.72
CA ARG A 65 14.61 3.28 -1.46
C ARG A 65 16.04 3.30 -0.92
N LYS A 66 17.02 3.40 -1.82
CA LYS A 66 18.46 3.48 -1.46
C LYS A 66 18.81 4.69 -0.59
N ASP A 67 17.96 5.70 -0.62
CA ASP A 67 18.09 6.94 0.15
C ASP A 67 17.65 6.75 1.61
N GLY A 68 17.03 5.62 1.97
CA GLY A 68 16.51 5.35 3.31
C GLY A 68 15.32 6.22 3.70
N HIS A 69 14.76 7.00 2.78
CA HIS A 69 13.64 7.92 3.01
C HIS A 69 12.28 7.27 2.72
N GLY A 70 12.24 5.95 2.61
CA GLY A 70 11.00 5.21 2.49
C GLY A 70 11.13 3.86 1.79
N GLY A 71 9.99 3.22 1.66
CA GLY A 71 9.86 1.93 0.99
C GLY A 71 8.39 1.56 0.87
N GLY A 72 8.13 0.30 0.54
CA GLY A 72 6.77 -0.16 0.38
C GLY A 72 6.68 -1.65 0.13
N ILE A 73 5.44 -2.11 0.06
CA ILE A 73 5.11 -3.46 -0.35
C ILE A 73 4.17 -3.34 -1.53
N SER A 74 4.52 -3.98 -2.63
CA SER A 74 3.72 -4.06 -3.83
C SER A 74 3.18 -5.47 -3.97
N CYS A 75 1.87 -5.63 -3.92
CA CYS A 75 1.21 -6.91 -4.10
C CYS A 75 0.58 -6.96 -5.48
N VAL A 76 0.93 -7.94 -6.31
CA VAL A 76 0.40 -8.10 -7.66
C VAL A 76 -0.18 -9.49 -7.87
N LEU A 77 -1.41 -9.57 -8.35
CA LEU A 77 -2.06 -10.81 -8.79
C LEU A 77 -2.30 -10.71 -10.30
N GLN A 78 -1.89 -11.74 -11.04
CA GLN A 78 -2.03 -11.82 -12.50
C GLN A 78 -2.65 -13.16 -12.90
N ASP A 79 -3.40 -13.14 -14.00
CA ASP A 79 -4.00 -14.34 -14.62
C ASP A 79 -4.92 -15.13 -13.66
N GLY A 80 -5.63 -14.39 -12.82
CA GLY A 80 -6.66 -14.90 -11.92
C GLY A 80 -7.89 -15.44 -12.65
N ALA A 81 -8.87 -15.92 -11.90
CA ALA A 81 -10.16 -16.31 -12.46
C ALA A 81 -11.10 -15.11 -12.60
N VAL A 82 -11.03 -14.18 -11.65
CA VAL A 82 -11.86 -12.98 -11.59
C VAL A 82 -11.07 -11.76 -12.01
N PHE A 83 -9.80 -11.67 -11.62
CA PHE A 83 -8.92 -10.56 -11.96
C PHE A 83 -7.91 -10.97 -13.03
N GLU A 84 -7.92 -10.28 -14.16
CA GLU A 84 -6.86 -10.39 -15.18
C GLU A 84 -5.56 -9.85 -14.58
N LYS A 85 -5.66 -8.70 -13.91
CA LYS A 85 -4.58 -8.11 -13.14
C LYS A 85 -5.13 -7.31 -11.97
N ALA A 86 -4.61 -7.55 -10.78
CA ALA A 86 -4.90 -6.79 -9.58
C ALA A 86 -3.59 -6.35 -8.92
N GLY A 87 -3.57 -5.13 -8.41
CA GLY A 87 -2.44 -4.57 -7.69
C GLY A 87 -2.91 -3.88 -6.42
N VAL A 88 -2.26 -4.15 -5.30
CA VAL A 88 -2.46 -3.44 -4.04
C VAL A 88 -1.08 -3.06 -3.52
N ASN A 89 -0.83 -1.76 -3.37
CA ASN A 89 0.47 -1.26 -2.98
C ASN A 89 0.34 -0.41 -1.72
N ILE A 90 1.30 -0.58 -0.82
CA ILE A 90 1.52 0.32 0.30
C ILE A 90 2.87 0.99 0.14
N SER A 91 2.92 2.28 0.46
CA SER A 91 4.14 3.07 0.44
C SER A 91 4.23 3.87 1.73
N VAL A 92 5.44 3.92 2.26
CA VAL A 92 5.79 4.70 3.44
C VAL A 92 6.97 5.58 3.09
N ILE A 93 6.80 6.88 3.25
CA ILE A 93 7.82 7.88 2.92
C ILE A 93 8.07 8.71 4.16
N SER A 94 9.32 8.76 4.58
CA SER A 94 9.80 9.55 5.71
C SER A 94 10.62 10.72 5.17
N SER A 95 10.16 11.95 5.43
CA SER A 95 10.83 13.15 4.95
C SER A 95 11.00 14.20 6.04
N GLU A 96 11.95 15.09 5.83
CA GLU A 96 12.14 16.28 6.65
C GLU A 96 11.41 17.47 6.01
N LEU A 97 10.61 18.17 6.79
CA LEU A 97 10.02 19.43 6.36
C LEU A 97 11.10 20.48 6.16
N THR A 98 11.15 21.04 4.94
CA THR A 98 11.98 22.20 4.63
C THR A 98 11.36 23.47 5.21
N GLU A 99 12.19 24.49 5.49
CA GLU A 99 11.70 25.75 6.06
C GLU A 99 10.64 26.44 5.16
N ALA A 100 10.77 26.28 3.84
CA ALA A 100 9.79 26.79 2.87
C ALA A 100 8.42 26.09 3.00
N ALA A 101 8.41 24.77 3.22
CA ALA A 101 7.17 24.02 3.45
C ALA A 101 6.58 24.33 4.85
N LEU A 102 7.43 24.54 5.86
CA LEU A 102 6.99 24.98 7.19
C LEU A 102 6.33 26.36 7.12
N HIS A 103 6.88 27.31 6.34
CA HIS A 103 6.26 28.62 6.16
C HIS A 103 4.84 28.50 5.58
N GLN A 104 4.66 27.68 4.53
CA GLN A 104 3.34 27.43 3.94
C GLN A 104 2.37 26.72 4.90
N MET A 105 2.88 25.83 5.77
CA MET A 105 2.05 25.15 6.76
C MET A 105 1.70 26.04 7.95
N ARG A 106 2.59 26.95 8.38
CA ARG A 106 2.34 27.91 9.47
C ARG A 106 1.20 28.89 9.11
N GLU A 107 1.06 29.27 7.84
CA GLU A 107 -0.09 30.06 7.36
C GLU A 107 -1.44 29.36 7.56
N ARG A 108 -1.45 28.02 7.63
CA ARG A 108 -2.67 27.21 7.81
C ARG A 108 -2.82 26.63 9.22
N LEU A 109 -1.73 26.43 9.94
CA LEU A 109 -1.70 25.89 11.31
C LEU A 109 -0.93 26.86 12.22
N HIS A 110 -1.66 27.77 12.86
CA HIS A 110 -1.13 28.81 13.75
C HIS A 110 -0.45 28.26 15.02
N SER A 111 -0.48 26.94 15.26
CA SER A 111 0.03 26.28 16.47
C SER A 111 1.44 25.68 16.35
N LEU A 112 2.08 25.69 15.16
CA LEU A 112 3.41 25.10 14.97
C LEU A 112 4.54 26.08 15.35
N LYS A 113 4.78 26.23 16.66
CA LYS A 113 5.91 26.98 17.22
C LYS A 113 7.10 26.05 17.46
N THR A 114 7.90 25.78 16.44
CA THR A 114 9.16 25.02 16.59
C THR A 114 10.15 25.44 15.52
N ASP A 115 11.37 25.77 15.93
CA ASP A 115 12.55 26.12 15.09
C ASP A 115 13.40 24.89 14.72
N LYS A 116 12.89 23.69 15.00
CA LYS A 116 13.55 22.42 14.67
C LYS A 116 12.97 21.87 13.37
N ARG A 117 13.83 21.24 12.56
CA ARG A 117 13.40 20.44 11.40
C ARG A 117 12.41 19.37 11.86
N LEU A 118 11.17 19.47 11.39
CA LEU A 118 10.13 18.50 11.70
C LEU A 118 10.25 17.32 10.73
N LYS A 119 10.31 16.11 11.27
CA LYS A 119 10.20 14.89 10.48
C LYS A 119 8.73 14.52 10.38
N PHE A 120 8.30 14.10 9.21
CA PHE A 120 6.96 13.60 8.98
C PHE A 120 7.02 12.33 8.14
N ASP A 121 6.11 11.42 8.47
CA ASP A 121 5.92 10.18 7.75
C ASP A 121 4.58 10.24 7.01
N VAL A 122 4.58 9.77 5.77
CA VAL A 122 3.39 9.63 4.94
C VAL A 122 3.22 8.17 4.61
N VAL A 123 2.05 7.63 4.94
CA VAL A 123 1.65 6.28 4.56
C VAL A 123 0.50 6.37 3.58
N GLY A 124 0.60 5.65 2.46
CA GLY A 124 -0.44 5.58 1.45
C GLY A 124 -0.69 4.15 0.99
N ILE A 125 -1.96 3.77 0.92
CA ILE A 125 -2.42 2.51 0.33
C ILE A 125 -3.13 2.83 -0.99
N SER A 126 -2.84 2.06 -2.02
CA SER A 126 -3.45 2.19 -3.35
C SER A 126 -3.84 0.82 -3.89
N SER A 127 -4.91 0.74 -4.67
CA SER A 127 -5.33 -0.49 -5.34
C SER A 127 -5.84 -0.21 -6.75
N VAL A 128 -5.48 -1.07 -7.69
CA VAL A 128 -5.91 -1.03 -9.10
C VAL A 128 -6.33 -2.43 -9.51
N ASN A 129 -7.55 -2.57 -10.01
CA ASN A 129 -8.15 -3.86 -10.30
C ASN A 129 -8.68 -3.89 -11.73
N HIS A 130 -8.22 -4.87 -12.51
CA HIS A 130 -8.68 -5.18 -13.86
C HIS A 130 -9.38 -6.55 -13.84
N PRO A 131 -10.73 -6.58 -13.83
CA PRO A 131 -11.49 -7.82 -13.92
C PRO A 131 -11.31 -8.49 -15.28
N VAL A 132 -11.32 -9.82 -15.31
CA VAL A 132 -11.34 -10.59 -16.56
C VAL A 132 -12.60 -10.22 -17.33
N ARG A 133 -12.43 -9.91 -18.62
CA ARG A 133 -13.53 -9.57 -19.53
C ARG A 133 -14.37 -10.81 -19.84
N THR A 134 -15.25 -11.22 -18.91
CA THR A 134 -16.30 -12.23 -19.19
C THR A 134 -17.50 -12.22 -18.23
N LEU A 135 -17.55 -11.36 -17.20
CA LEU A 135 -18.56 -11.46 -16.13
C LEU A 135 -19.56 -10.30 -16.01
N ILE A 136 -19.91 -9.64 -17.12
CA ILE A 136 -21.24 -9.01 -17.21
C ILE A 136 -22.14 -10.02 -17.90
N LYS A 137 -22.66 -11.00 -17.15
CA LYS A 137 -23.83 -11.74 -17.64
C LYS A 137 -24.98 -10.76 -17.68
N ARG A 138 -25.31 -10.27 -18.88
CA ARG A 138 -26.47 -9.43 -19.11
C ARG A 138 -27.71 -10.30 -18.97
N TYR A 139 -28.29 -10.34 -17.77
CA TYR A 139 -29.61 -10.92 -17.57
C TYR A 139 -30.63 -9.96 -18.19
N SER A 140 -31.23 -10.35 -19.32
CA SER A 140 -32.44 -9.71 -19.82
C SER A 140 -33.61 -10.55 -19.31
N TYR A 141 -34.43 -9.96 -18.45
CA TYR A 141 -35.67 -10.55 -17.96
C TYR A 141 -36.82 -9.92 -18.75
N ASP A 142 -37.40 -10.67 -19.67
CA ASP A 142 -38.63 -10.30 -20.36
C ASP A 142 -39.79 -11.11 -19.77
N ARG A 143 -40.73 -10.41 -19.12
CA ARG A 143 -41.97 -11.01 -18.65
C ARG A 143 -43.08 -10.54 -19.58
N ARG A 144 -43.41 -11.36 -20.58
CA ARG A 144 -44.60 -11.15 -21.42
C ARG A 144 -45.84 -11.61 -20.64
N GLY A 145 -46.72 -10.65 -20.34
CA GLY A 145 -48.08 -10.88 -19.84
C GLY A 145 -49.08 -10.79 -20.98
#